data_AF-A0A0F9AI47-F1
#
_entry.id   AF-A0A0F9AI47-F1
#
_cell.length_a   1.000
_cell.length_b   1.000
_cell.length_c   1.000
_cell.angle_alpha   90.00
_cell.angle_beta   90.00
_cell.angle_gamma   90.00
#
_symmetry.space_group_name_H-M   'P 1'
#
loop_
_entity.id
_entity.type
_entity.pdbx_description
1 polymer ?
#
loop_
_entity_poly.entity_id
_entity_poly.type
_entity_poly.pdbx_seq_one_letter_code
_entity_poly.pdbx_strand_id
1 'polypeptide(L)' 'MSKKRVPWNKGTSKGWTDKKGCQWIYVTQNGRRRAKRKHRLVMEEHLGRLLEPWELVHHIDQNPANN' A
#
# COMPACT_ATOMS: atom_id res chain seq x y z
N MET A 1 -25.13 -3.18 -9.41
CA MET A 1 -24.36 -4.37 -8.95
C MET A 1 -23.02 -3.90 -8.40
N SER A 2 -22.81 -3.95 -7.08
CA SER A 2 -21.51 -3.61 -6.49
C SER A 2 -20.53 -4.74 -6.80
N LYS A 3 -19.58 -4.50 -7.72
CA LYS A 3 -18.46 -5.42 -7.97
C LYS A 3 -17.66 -5.48 -6.67
N LYS A 4 -17.80 -6.57 -5.89
CA LYS A 4 -16.93 -6.86 -4.76
C LYS A 4 -15.50 -6.89 -5.30
N ARG A 5 -14.73 -5.81 -5.08
CA ARG A 5 -13.33 -5.71 -5.50
C ARG A 5 -12.56 -6.79 -4.74
N VAL A 6 -12.20 -7.86 -5.41
CA VAL A 6 -11.32 -8.89 -4.86
C VAL A 6 -9.96 -8.21 -4.64
N PRO A 7 -9.45 -8.13 -3.40
CA PRO A 7 -8.13 -7.56 -3.17
C PRO A 7 -7.07 -8.38 -3.90
N TRP A 8 -6.11 -7.75 -4.57
CA TRP A 8 -5.05 -8.49 -5.30
C TRP A 8 -4.22 -9.42 -4.41
N ASN A 9 -4.25 -9.19 -3.09
CA ASN A 9 -3.55 -9.99 -2.09
C ASN A 9 -4.41 -11.09 -1.44
N LYS A 10 -5.65 -11.33 -1.90
CA LYS A 10 -6.52 -12.39 -1.36
C LYS A 10 -5.80 -13.74 -1.40
N GLY A 11 -5.62 -14.38 -0.25
CA GLY A 11 -4.96 -15.69 -0.10
C GLY A 11 -3.43 -15.67 -0.08
N THR A 12 -2.79 -14.51 -0.20
CA THR A 12 -1.31 -14.42 -0.28
C THR A 12 -0.64 -14.16 1.07
N SER A 13 -1.38 -13.80 2.12
CA SER A 13 -0.85 -13.33 3.42
C SER A 13 0.12 -12.12 3.32
N LYS A 14 0.26 -11.51 2.13
CA LYS A 14 1.20 -10.41 1.85
C LYS A 14 0.69 -9.03 2.30
N GLY A 15 -0.50 -8.96 2.91
CA GLY A 15 -1.07 -7.71 3.40
C GLY A 15 -2.58 -7.77 3.62
N TRP A 16 -3.20 -6.60 3.81
CA TRP A 16 -4.65 -6.45 3.96
C TRP A 16 -5.13 -5.13 3.35
N THR A 17 -6.44 -5.00 3.15
CA THR A 17 -7.08 -3.73 2.77
C THR A 17 -7.87 -3.25 3.98
N ASP A 18 -7.72 -1.99 4.36
CA ASP A 18 -8.48 -1.43 5.48
C ASP A 18 -9.91 -1.04 5.08
N LYS A 19 -10.73 -0.67 6.08
CA LYS A 19 -12.12 -0.23 5.87
C LYS A 19 -12.24 1.00 4.96
N LYS A 20 -11.17 1.80 4.82
CA LYS A 20 -11.11 3.00 3.97
C LYS A 20 -10.64 2.67 2.55
N GLY A 21 -10.36 1.40 2.24
CA GLY A 21 -9.87 0.97 0.94
C GLY A 21 -8.37 1.16 0.74
N CYS A 22 -7.63 1.63 1.77
CA CYS A 22 -6.19 1.74 1.69
C CYS A 22 -5.56 0.36 1.84
N GLN A 23 -4.58 0.09 0.99
CA GLN A 23 -3.92 -1.19 0.96
C GLN A 23 -2.60 -1.18 1.72
N TRP A 24 -2.44 -2.20 2.56
CA TRP A 24 -1.27 -2.43 3.39
C TRP A 24 -0.57 -3.70 2.93
N ILE A 25 0.75 -3.67 2.94
CA ILE A 25 1.63 -4.78 2.61
C ILE A 25 2.67 -4.96 3.70
N TYR A 26 3.13 -6.18 3.89
CA TYR A 26 4.27 -6.44 4.76
C TYR A 26 5.56 -6.39 3.96
N VAL A 27 6.51 -5.57 4.42
CA VAL A 27 7.85 -5.44 3.85
C VAL A 27 8.88 -5.79 4.93
N THR A 28 9.99 -6.41 4.54
CA THR A 28 11.11 -6.66 5.44
C THR A 28 12.08 -5.50 5.31
N GLN A 29 12.21 -4.69 6.35
CA GLN A 29 13.17 -3.58 6.43
C GLN A 29 14.15 -3.87 7.57
N ASN A 30 15.45 -3.86 7.29
CA ASN A 30 16.52 -4.16 8.24
C ASN A 30 16.29 -5.47 9.02
N GLY A 31 15.90 -6.54 8.31
CA GLY A 31 15.61 -7.85 8.91
C GLY A 31 14.30 -7.91 9.72
N ARG A 32 13.54 -6.82 9.82
CA ARG A 32 12.28 -6.77 10.56
C ARG A 32 11.09 -6.60 9.62
N ARG A 33 10.06 -7.42 9.82
CA ARG A 33 8.80 -7.30 9.08
C ARG A 33 8.02 -6.09 9.58
N ARG A 34 7.69 -5.16 8.69
CA ARG A 34 6.89 -3.96 8.96
C ARG A 34 5.71 -3.90 7.99
N ALA A 35 4.59 -3.36 8.47
CA ALA A 35 3.46 -3.04 7.59
C ALA A 35 3.67 -1.65 6.98
N LYS A 36 3.44 -1.55 5.67
CA LYS A 36 3.59 -0.31 4.89
C LYS A 36 2.41 -0.15 3.96
N ARG A 37 2.00 1.10 3.69
CA ARG A 37 0.96 1.39 2.69
C ARG A 37 1.51 1.12 1.29
N LYS A 38 0.74 0.44 0.43
CA LYS A 38 1.18 0.04 -0.90
C LYS A 38 1.55 1.24 -1.77
N HIS A 39 0.71 2.28 -1.84
CA HIS A 39 1.01 3.50 -2.59
C HIS A 39 2.31 4.18 -2.17
N ARG A 40 2.67 4.11 -0.87
CA ARG A 40 3.94 4.62 -0.39
C ARG A 40 5.10 3.81 -0.95
N LEU A 41 4.98 2.49 -0.98
CA LEU A 41 6.01 1.63 -1.58
C LEU A 41 6.18 1.92 -3.08
N VAL A 42 5.07 2.03 -3.82
CA VAL A 42 5.11 2.35 -5.26
C VAL A 42 5.86 3.66 -5.51
N MET A 43 5.62 4.69 -4.68
CA MET A 43 6.34 5.96 -4.80
C MET A 43 7.81 5.86 -4.42
N GLU A 44 8.18 5.07 -3.42
CA GLU A 44 9.58 4.84 -3.07
C GLU A 44 10.35 4.12 -4.18
N GLU A 45 9.73 3.12 -4.80
CA GLU A 45 10.28 2.43 -5.96
C GLU A 45 10.44 3.38 -7.15
N HIS A 46 9.43 4.23 -7.39
CA HIS A 46 9.47 5.22 -8.46
C HIS A 46 10.56 6.29 -8.26
N LEU A 47 10.75 6.74 -7.01
CA LEU A 47 11.75 7.74 -6.65
C LEU A 47 13.16 7.16 -6.48
N GLY A 48 13.29 5.83 -6.40
CA GLY A 48 14.56 5.15 -6.11
C GLY A 48 15.10 5.42 -4.69
N ARG A 49 14.27 5.93 -3.77
CA ARG A 49 14.66 6.20 -2.37
C ARG A 49 13.50 5.92 -1.41
N LEU A 50 13.83 5.69 -0.15
CA LEU A 50 12.83 5.63 0.91
C LEU A 50 12.23 7.03 1.15
N LEU A 51 10.92 7.06 1.41
CA LEU A 51 10.21 8.26 1.80
C LEU A 51 10.37 8.44 3.30
N GLU A 52 10.65 9.66 3.72
CA GLU A 52 10.75 10.03 5.12
C GLU A 52 9.39 9.96 5.82
N PRO A 53 9.32 9.67 7.13
CA PRO A 53 8.06 9.43 7.82
C PRO A 53 6.99 10.52 7.61
N TRP A 54 7.42 11.78 7.47
CA TRP A 54 6.56 12.95 7.23
C TRP A 54 6.16 13.16 5.77
N GLU A 55 6.79 12.48 4.81
CA GLU A 55 6.38 12.56 3.40
C GLU A 55 5.06 11.82 3.20
N LEU A 56 4.02 12.60 2.89
CA LEU A 56 2.67 12.11 2.67
C LEU A 56 2.44 11.85 1.18
N VAL A 57 2.07 10.62 0.86
CA VAL A 57 1.65 10.23 -0.49
C VAL A 57 0.13 10.24 -0.53
N HIS A 58 -0.44 11.06 -1.41
CA HIS A 58 -1.86 11.18 -1.65
C HIS A 58 -2.20 10.74 -3.07
N HIS A 59 -3.30 10.01 -3.23
CA HIS A 59 -3.83 9.68 -4.54
C HIS A 59 -4.46 10.92 -5.16
N ILE A 60 -4.04 11.27 -6.37
CA ILE A 60 -4.54 12.45 -7.11
C ILE A 60 -6.05 12.33 -7.35
N ASP A 61 -6.54 11.12 -7.63
CA ASP A 61 -7.95 10.81 -7.88
C ASP A 61 -8.75 10.53 -6.59
N GLN A 62 -8.14 10.74 -5.41
CA GLN A 62 -8.69 10.40 -4.09
C GLN A 62 -9.14 8.94 -3.94
N ASN A 63 -8.75 8.05 -4.86
CA ASN A 63 -9.17 6.66 -4.85
C ASN A 63 -8.04 5.79 -4.25
N PRO A 64 -8.20 5.33 -3.00
CA PRO A 64 -7.13 4.60 -2.30
C PRO A 64 -6.84 3.21 -2.87
N ALA A 65 -7.67 2.72 -3.80
CA ALA A 65 -7.50 1.46 -4.48
C ALA A 65 -6.68 1.57 -5.79
N ASN A 66 -6.49 2.78 -6.32
CA ASN A 66 -5.69 3.03 -7.51
C ASN A 66 -4.24 3.25 -7.06
N ASN A 67 -3.35 2.26 -7.25
CA ASN A 67 -1.94 2.37 -6.82
C ASN A 67 -1.04 2.48 -8.04
#